data_AF-A0AAU3U276-F1
#
_entry.id   AF-A0AAU3U276-F1
#
_cell.length_a   1.000
_cell.length_b   1.000
_cell.length_c   1.000
_cell.angle_alpha   90.00
_cell.angle_beta   90.00
_cell.angle_gamma   90.00
#
_symmetry.space_group_name_H-M   'P 1'
#
loop_
_entity.id
_entity.type
_entity.pdbx_description
1 polymer ?
#
loop_
_entity_poly.entity_id
_entity_poly.type
_entity_poly.pdbx_seq_one_letter_code
_entity_poly.pdbx_strand_id
1 'polypeptide(L)'
;MTVGLLASMALNAMIGWPDASGALTFAQRVTGALFVLSGVVQGLAAVLSLDHWGRHEFRTSGAVILLGALIALATDSLLILLWLEEKEYTPYLLAFIPLWCWSLWAVGLLVREKPWKGLPHPRKFAAGVFVSALLTTVSLAYSTLYQPSTAPMRLTLEAEFGTALADRAHPFAQVPLKLSVKNTGEVPVYVIINDFSVYGRTATYSERGDSSAQAWKESFGKEEEAERHVDRLSYHRLSTGRFYDPGDVLAAGQEDTREHVFEIPRDVPYDLLHVDLQITYMRKDRGRIDVENFSRPIESWRHPRYSCRASECRVATLAYHGRVHHNNNLVNVTRKPLYVTAFWSPATLPVYSVSSFHFTGGWIDYRKERRELNKFGITTRYADAEVSVAELLRSISARPR
;
A
#
# COMPACT_ATOMS: atom_id res chain seq x y z
N MET A 1 -27.14 -1.06 31.47
CA MET A 1 -25.72 -0.73 31.75
C MET A 1 -24.81 -1.85 31.28
N THR A 2 -24.98 -3.06 31.82
CA THR A 2 -24.27 -4.29 31.41
C THR A 2 -24.08 -4.46 29.90
N VAL A 3 -25.16 -4.42 29.11
CA VAL A 3 -25.13 -4.68 27.66
C VAL A 3 -24.23 -3.69 26.93
N GLY A 4 -24.31 -2.38 27.25
CA GLY A 4 -23.46 -1.38 26.62
C GLY A 4 -21.98 -1.51 27.00
N LEU A 5 -21.69 -1.89 28.26
CA LEU A 5 -20.31 -2.19 28.68
C LEU A 5 -19.75 -3.42 27.97
N LEU A 6 -20.54 -4.49 27.82
CA LEU A 6 -20.14 -5.69 27.09
C LEU A 6 -19.95 -5.43 25.59
N ALA A 7 -20.83 -4.63 24.99
CA ALA A 7 -20.71 -4.25 23.59
C ALA A 7 -19.48 -3.34 23.35
N SER A 8 -19.21 -2.38 24.26
CA SER A 8 -17.99 -1.56 24.21
C SER A 8 -16.73 -2.41 24.43
N MET A 9 -16.77 -3.38 25.34
CA MET A 9 -15.68 -4.35 25.53
C MET A 9 -15.39 -5.13 24.24
N ALA A 10 -16.43 -5.65 23.59
CA ALA A 10 -16.30 -6.39 22.34
C ALA A 10 -15.70 -5.50 21.24
N LEU A 11 -16.17 -4.26 21.10
CA LEU A 11 -15.65 -3.30 20.13
C LEU A 11 -14.17 -2.98 20.40
N ASN A 12 -13.80 -2.68 21.64
CA ASN A 12 -12.43 -2.38 22.02
C ASN A 12 -11.49 -3.58 21.81
N ALA A 13 -11.96 -4.80 22.10
CA ALA A 13 -11.22 -6.03 21.80
C ALA A 13 -11.04 -6.24 20.29
N MET A 14 -12.10 -6.05 19.49
CA MET A 14 -12.03 -6.17 18.02
C MET A 14 -11.10 -5.14 17.39
N ILE A 15 -11.05 -3.92 17.94
CA ILE A 15 -10.14 -2.87 17.48
C ILE A 15 -8.71 -3.17 17.92
N GLY A 16 -8.49 -3.46 19.21
CA GLY A 16 -7.17 -3.56 19.80
C GLY A 16 -6.43 -4.86 19.50
N TRP A 17 -7.13 -5.98 19.36
CA TRP A 17 -6.50 -7.30 19.22
C TRP A 17 -5.63 -7.47 17.96
N PRO A 18 -6.06 -7.04 16.75
CA PRO A 18 -5.23 -7.12 15.55
C PRO A 18 -3.94 -6.30 15.68
N ASP A 19 -4.00 -5.13 16.34
CA ASP A 19 -2.83 -4.28 16.53
C ASP A 19 -1.91 -4.82 17.64
N ALA A 20 -2.48 -5.33 18.75
CA ALA A 20 -1.70 -5.90 19.85
C ALA A 20 -0.89 -7.13 19.42
N SER A 21 -1.52 -8.04 18.66
CA SER A 21 -0.90 -9.29 18.21
C SER A 21 -0.07 -9.13 16.93
N GLY A 22 -0.51 -8.24 16.05
CA GLY A 22 -0.06 -8.23 14.68
C GLY A 22 0.69 -6.98 14.26
N ALA A 23 0.68 -5.86 15.00
CA ALA A 23 1.20 -4.59 14.49
C ALA A 23 2.71 -4.61 14.17
N LEU A 24 3.11 -3.79 13.20
CA LEU A 24 4.48 -3.72 12.69
C LEU A 24 5.37 -2.86 13.58
N THR A 25 4.81 -1.85 14.24
CA THR A 25 5.56 -0.94 15.12
C THR A 25 5.22 -1.18 16.59
N PHE A 26 6.19 -0.91 17.47
CA PHE A 26 5.99 -1.01 18.91
C PHE A 26 4.86 -0.07 19.40
N ALA A 27 4.83 1.17 18.92
CA ALA A 27 3.80 2.15 19.30
C ALA A 27 2.38 1.68 18.95
N GLN A 28 2.20 1.01 17.80
CA GLN A 28 0.90 0.44 17.42
C GLN A 28 0.53 -0.74 18.32
N ARG A 29 1.49 -1.63 18.66
CA ARG A 29 1.23 -2.73 19.60
C ARG A 29 0.80 -2.22 20.97
N VAL A 30 1.44 -1.17 21.47
CA VAL A 30 1.06 -0.54 22.74
C VAL A 30 -0.35 0.04 22.65
N THR A 31 -0.68 0.76 21.58
CA THR A 31 -2.04 1.29 21.36
C THR A 31 -3.08 0.15 21.34
N GLY A 32 -2.81 -0.93 20.59
CA GLY A 32 -3.67 -2.11 20.56
C GLY A 32 -3.85 -2.74 21.94
N ALA A 33 -2.76 -2.89 22.70
CA ALA A 33 -2.81 -3.43 24.07
C ALA A 33 -3.64 -2.54 25.02
N LEU A 34 -3.56 -1.21 24.88
CA LEU A 34 -4.39 -0.28 25.66
C LEU A 34 -5.87 -0.42 25.35
N PHE A 35 -6.26 -0.65 24.10
CA PHE A 35 -7.65 -0.95 23.74
C PHE A 35 -8.11 -2.29 24.34
N VAL A 36 -7.29 -3.34 24.28
CA VAL A 36 -7.61 -4.63 24.91
C VAL A 36 -7.77 -4.48 26.42
N LEU A 37 -6.86 -3.76 27.08
CA LEU A 37 -6.93 -3.50 28.53
C LEU A 37 -8.16 -2.66 28.89
N SER A 38 -8.51 -1.68 28.06
CA SER A 38 -9.74 -0.90 28.19
C SER A 38 -10.98 -1.81 28.13
N GLY A 39 -10.99 -2.78 27.21
CA GLY A 39 -12.03 -3.82 27.15
C GLY A 39 -12.11 -4.66 28.43
N VAL A 40 -10.98 -5.07 29.00
CA VAL A 40 -10.96 -5.82 30.29
C VAL A 40 -11.59 -5.00 31.41
N VAL A 41 -11.24 -3.70 31.53
CA VAL A 41 -11.84 -2.80 32.52
C VAL A 41 -13.35 -2.68 32.33
N GLN A 42 -13.83 -2.60 31.08
CA GLN A 42 -15.26 -2.57 30.77
C GLN A 42 -15.96 -3.89 31.08
N GLY A 43 -15.32 -5.03 30.87
CA GLY A 43 -15.82 -6.35 31.28
C GLY A 43 -16.00 -6.44 32.80
N LEU A 44 -14.99 -6.00 33.57
CA LEU A 44 -15.09 -5.91 35.03
C LEU A 44 -16.20 -4.96 35.47
N ALA A 45 -16.32 -3.80 34.83
CA ALA A 45 -17.42 -2.86 35.07
C ALA A 45 -18.80 -3.48 34.77
N ALA A 46 -18.91 -4.32 33.73
CA ALA A 46 -20.15 -5.01 33.39
C ALA A 46 -20.57 -5.98 34.50
N VAL A 47 -19.64 -6.78 35.01
CA VAL A 47 -19.88 -7.69 36.14
C VAL A 47 -20.29 -6.90 37.39
N LEU A 48 -19.55 -5.84 37.71
CA LEU A 48 -19.84 -4.99 38.87
C LEU A 48 -21.15 -4.21 38.73
N SER A 49 -21.64 -3.97 37.52
CA SER A 49 -22.94 -3.33 37.32
C SER A 49 -24.12 -4.22 37.73
N LEU A 50 -23.96 -5.55 37.68
CA LEU A 50 -24.96 -6.47 38.23
C LEU A 50 -25.00 -6.41 39.77
N ASP A 51 -23.83 -6.27 40.40
CA ASP A 51 -23.74 -6.07 41.85
C ASP A 51 -24.29 -4.70 42.28
N HIS A 52 -23.92 -3.64 41.57
CA HIS A 52 -24.27 -2.26 41.91
C HIS A 52 -25.78 -2.00 41.92
N TRP A 53 -26.54 -2.52 40.96
CA TRP A 53 -28.00 -2.39 40.94
C TRP A 53 -28.73 -3.55 41.62
N GLY A 54 -28.00 -4.58 42.05
CA GLY A 54 -28.54 -5.75 42.74
C GLY A 54 -28.22 -5.71 44.23
N ARG A 55 -27.17 -6.42 44.62
CA ARG A 55 -26.85 -6.75 46.03
C ARG A 55 -26.09 -5.65 46.78
N HIS A 56 -25.53 -4.67 46.07
CA HIS A 56 -24.79 -3.54 46.66
C HIS A 56 -23.65 -3.96 47.62
N GLU A 57 -23.01 -5.11 47.39
CA GLU A 57 -22.00 -5.64 48.33
C GLU A 57 -20.69 -4.83 48.27
N PHE A 58 -20.30 -4.32 47.08
CA PHE A 58 -19.04 -3.60 46.91
C PHE A 58 -19.23 -2.08 46.84
N ARG A 59 -18.67 -1.33 47.80
CA ARG A 59 -18.68 0.16 47.82
C ARG A 59 -17.95 0.80 46.64
N THR A 60 -17.03 0.09 45.99
CA THR A 60 -16.24 0.58 44.85
C THR A 60 -16.87 0.29 43.49
N SER A 61 -17.95 -0.50 43.44
CA SER A 61 -18.66 -0.91 42.21
C SER A 61 -19.00 0.27 41.31
N GLY A 62 -19.62 1.32 41.86
CA GLY A 62 -20.04 2.51 41.12
C GLY A 62 -18.88 3.31 40.50
N ALA A 63 -17.71 3.33 41.15
CA ALA A 63 -16.53 4.02 40.62
C ALA A 63 -15.94 3.28 39.41
N VAL A 64 -15.90 1.95 39.45
CA VAL A 64 -15.42 1.12 38.33
C VAL A 64 -16.38 1.20 37.14
N ILE A 65 -17.70 1.22 37.40
CA ILE A 65 -18.71 1.41 36.35
C ILE A 65 -18.55 2.77 35.67
N LEU A 66 -18.35 3.83 36.46
CA LEU A 66 -18.08 5.16 35.92
C LEU A 66 -16.80 5.20 35.08
N LEU A 67 -15.72 4.58 35.55
CA LEU A 67 -14.48 4.47 34.78
C LEU A 67 -14.71 3.76 33.44
N GLY A 68 -15.42 2.63 33.44
CA GLY A 68 -15.77 1.90 32.22
C GLY A 68 -16.62 2.72 31.24
N ALA A 69 -17.58 3.49 31.76
CA ALA A 69 -18.41 4.39 30.94
C ALA A 69 -17.62 5.57 30.36
N LEU A 70 -16.67 6.14 31.13
CA LEU A 70 -15.78 7.20 30.65
C LEU A 70 -14.80 6.69 29.59
N ILE A 71 -14.26 5.48 29.75
CA ILE A 71 -13.44 4.82 28.75
C ILE A 71 -14.25 4.63 27.46
N ALA A 72 -15.46 4.08 27.55
CA ALA A 72 -16.34 3.90 26.39
C ALA A 72 -16.59 5.23 25.65
N LEU A 73 -16.92 6.29 26.40
CA LEU A 73 -17.15 7.61 25.83
C LEU A 73 -15.89 8.16 25.14
N ALA A 74 -14.71 7.98 25.72
CA ALA A 74 -13.45 8.41 25.13
C ALA A 74 -13.12 7.64 23.85
N THR A 75 -13.26 6.30 23.86
CA THR A 75 -12.99 5.45 22.69
C THR A 75 -13.96 5.73 21.55
N ASP A 76 -15.26 5.85 21.84
CA ASP A 76 -16.28 6.12 20.83
C ASP A 76 -16.15 7.54 20.28
N SER A 77 -15.77 8.52 21.12
CA SER A 77 -15.48 9.89 20.66
C SER A 77 -14.27 9.92 19.72
N LEU A 78 -13.21 9.15 20.02
CA LEU A 78 -12.06 9.02 19.13
C LEU A 78 -12.45 8.41 17.78
N LEU A 79 -13.28 7.36 17.77
CA LEU A 79 -13.78 6.74 16.54
C LEU A 79 -14.62 7.72 15.70
N ILE A 80 -15.49 8.50 16.35
CA ILE A 80 -16.28 9.54 15.67
C ILE A 80 -15.38 10.63 15.09
N LEU A 81 -14.36 11.09 15.84
CA LEU A 81 -13.43 12.11 15.36
C LEU A 81 -12.66 11.64 14.12
N LEU A 82 -12.16 10.40 14.13
CA LEU A 82 -11.47 9.81 12.99
C LEU A 82 -12.40 9.58 11.80
N TRP A 83 -13.65 9.19 12.05
CA TRP A 83 -14.66 9.07 11.01
C TRP A 83 -15.02 10.42 10.38
N LEU A 84 -15.14 11.49 11.18
CA LEU A 84 -15.47 12.85 10.71
C LEU A 84 -14.43 13.44 9.76
N GLU A 85 -13.19 12.93 9.79
CA GLU A 85 -12.10 13.39 8.93
C GLU A 85 -12.35 13.04 7.46
N GLU A 86 -12.71 11.78 7.16
CA GLU A 86 -12.92 11.31 5.78
C GLU A 86 -14.42 11.20 5.43
N LYS A 87 -15.31 11.14 6.43
CA LYS A 87 -16.78 11.04 6.31
C LYS A 87 -17.24 9.89 5.43
N GLU A 88 -16.51 8.78 5.44
CA GLU A 88 -16.83 7.63 4.62
C GLU A 88 -17.71 6.63 5.39
N TYR A 89 -18.73 6.10 4.74
CA TYR A 89 -19.56 5.08 5.38
C TYR A 89 -18.76 3.80 5.67
N THR A 90 -18.81 3.36 6.91
CA THR A 90 -18.25 2.08 7.41
C THR A 90 -19.33 1.36 8.23
N PRO A 91 -19.48 0.03 8.12
CA PRO A 91 -20.49 -0.71 8.88
C PRO A 91 -20.31 -0.57 10.39
N TYR A 92 -19.08 -0.28 10.86
CA TYR A 92 -18.80 -0.05 12.28
C TYR A 92 -19.49 1.19 12.85
N LEU A 93 -19.93 2.15 12.01
CA LEU A 93 -20.76 3.29 12.45
C LEU A 93 -22.01 2.83 13.20
N LEU A 94 -22.59 1.70 12.78
CA LEU A 94 -23.78 1.13 13.41
C LEU A 94 -23.49 0.59 14.82
N ALA A 95 -22.22 0.37 15.17
CA ALA A 95 -21.81 -0.02 16.51
C ALA A 95 -21.43 1.20 17.37
N PHE A 96 -20.50 2.04 16.90
CA PHE A 96 -19.95 3.10 17.76
C PHE A 96 -20.87 4.31 17.92
N ILE A 97 -21.78 4.62 16.98
CA ILE A 97 -22.73 5.73 17.18
C ILE A 97 -23.73 5.41 18.30
N PRO A 98 -24.42 4.24 18.30
CA PRO A 98 -25.28 3.87 19.42
C PRO A 98 -24.52 3.74 20.74
N LEU A 99 -23.31 3.19 20.72
CA LEU A 99 -22.47 3.08 21.93
C LEU A 99 -22.06 4.45 22.46
N TRP A 100 -21.75 5.41 21.59
CA TRP A 100 -21.48 6.78 21.99
C TRP A 100 -22.68 7.43 22.67
N CYS A 101 -23.87 7.36 22.06
CA CYS A 101 -25.11 7.85 22.67
C CYS A 101 -25.40 7.16 24.02
N TRP A 102 -25.20 5.85 24.08
CA TRP A 102 -25.35 5.07 25.31
C TRP A 102 -24.34 5.50 26.38
N SER A 103 -23.09 5.76 26.02
CA SER A 103 -22.03 6.17 26.95
C SER A 103 -22.32 7.55 27.54
N LEU A 104 -22.84 8.50 26.74
CA LEU A 104 -23.31 9.79 27.22
C LEU A 104 -24.48 9.65 28.21
N TRP A 105 -25.45 8.79 27.88
CA TRP A 105 -26.56 8.49 28.78
C TRP A 105 -26.08 7.84 30.08
N ALA A 106 -25.18 6.87 30.00
CA ALA A 106 -24.62 6.16 31.14
C ALA A 106 -23.83 7.09 32.06
N VAL A 107 -22.96 7.94 31.51
CA VAL A 107 -22.23 8.96 32.27
C VAL A 107 -23.21 9.95 32.90
N GLY A 108 -24.22 10.41 32.16
CA GLY A 108 -25.25 11.32 32.70
C GLY A 108 -26.03 10.72 33.89
N LEU A 109 -26.37 9.43 33.80
CA LEU A 109 -27.05 8.69 34.86
C LEU A 109 -26.15 8.52 36.09
N LEU A 110 -24.91 8.07 35.90
CA LEU A 110 -23.94 7.89 36.98
C LEU A 110 -23.60 9.24 37.64
N VAL A 111 -23.48 10.32 36.87
CA VAL A 111 -23.22 11.66 37.43
C VAL A 111 -24.34 12.12 38.36
N ARG A 112 -25.60 11.79 38.03
CA ARG A 112 -26.77 12.09 38.87
C ARG A 112 -26.79 11.25 40.15
N GLU A 113 -26.45 9.97 40.06
CA GLU A 113 -26.43 9.03 41.20
C GLU A 113 -25.26 9.28 42.17
N LYS A 114 -24.22 10.03 41.74
CA LYS A 114 -23.04 10.37 42.54
C LYS A 114 -22.36 9.12 43.16
N PRO A 115 -22.04 8.08 42.38
CA PRO A 115 -21.43 6.83 42.85
C PRO A 115 -20.06 7.05 43.51
N TRP A 116 -19.43 8.18 43.23
CA TRP A 116 -18.17 8.60 43.86
C TRP A 116 -18.28 9.04 45.32
N LYS A 117 -19.47 9.14 45.91
CA LYS A 117 -19.62 9.49 47.35
C LYS A 117 -18.93 8.49 48.30
N GLY A 118 -18.70 7.25 47.85
CA GLY A 118 -17.95 6.24 48.60
C GLY A 118 -16.43 6.37 48.53
N LEU A 119 -15.90 7.25 47.68
CA LEU A 119 -14.46 7.47 47.55
C LEU A 119 -13.97 8.59 48.47
N PRO A 120 -12.78 8.45 49.09
CA PRO A 120 -12.25 9.46 49.99
C PRO A 120 -12.10 10.84 49.32
N HIS A 121 -11.80 10.92 48.02
CA HIS A 121 -11.53 12.17 47.28
C HIS A 121 -12.23 12.25 45.89
N PRO A 122 -13.56 12.47 45.83
CA PRO A 122 -14.35 12.29 44.61
C PRO A 122 -14.06 13.30 43.49
N ARG A 123 -13.86 14.59 43.83
CA ARG A 123 -13.64 15.65 42.83
C ARG A 123 -12.29 15.51 42.12
N LYS A 124 -11.25 15.08 42.85
CA LYS A 124 -9.90 14.90 42.30
C LYS A 124 -9.83 13.68 41.38
N PHE A 125 -10.54 12.61 41.71
CA PHE A 125 -10.64 11.41 40.88
C PHE A 125 -11.30 11.70 39.53
N ALA A 126 -12.49 12.31 39.52
CA ALA A 126 -13.21 12.60 38.28
C ALA A 126 -12.43 13.55 37.36
N ALA A 127 -11.84 14.61 37.93
CA ALA A 127 -11.01 15.55 37.16
C ALA A 127 -9.76 14.88 36.59
N GLY A 128 -9.07 14.05 37.39
CA GLY A 128 -7.87 13.33 36.95
C GLY A 128 -8.15 12.36 35.81
N VAL A 129 -9.22 11.57 35.92
CA VAL A 129 -9.62 10.61 34.87
C VAL A 129 -10.02 11.34 33.58
N PHE A 130 -10.83 12.41 33.69
CA PHE A 130 -11.26 13.16 32.50
C PHE A 130 -10.10 13.83 31.77
N VAL A 131 -9.22 14.52 32.51
CA VAL A 131 -8.05 15.21 31.93
C VAL A 131 -7.10 14.20 31.29
N SER A 132 -6.85 13.07 31.94
CA SER A 132 -6.00 12.02 31.40
C SER A 132 -6.61 11.41 30.14
N ALA A 133 -7.90 11.06 30.16
CA ALA A 133 -8.59 10.51 29.00
C ALA A 133 -8.56 11.47 27.81
N LEU A 134 -8.77 12.77 28.03
CA LEU A 134 -8.70 13.79 26.99
C LEU A 134 -7.28 13.91 26.41
N LEU A 135 -6.27 14.07 27.26
CA LEU A 135 -4.86 14.18 26.84
C LEU A 135 -4.39 12.94 26.08
N THR A 136 -4.74 11.75 26.56
CA THR A 136 -4.42 10.48 25.89
C THR A 136 -5.14 10.38 24.55
N THR A 137 -6.41 10.78 24.46
CA THR A 137 -7.18 10.77 23.20
C THR A 137 -6.54 11.71 22.16
N VAL A 138 -6.18 12.93 22.56
CA VAL A 138 -5.54 13.91 21.67
C VAL A 138 -4.14 13.45 21.25
N SER A 139 -3.35 12.92 22.20
CA SER A 139 -1.99 12.44 21.92
C SER A 139 -1.99 11.21 21.01
N LEU A 140 -2.93 10.28 21.22
CA LEU A 140 -3.11 9.12 20.34
C LEU A 140 -3.60 9.55 18.95
N ALA A 141 -4.60 10.43 18.87
CA ALA A 141 -5.06 10.97 17.60
C ALA A 141 -3.89 11.63 16.84
N TYR A 142 -3.10 12.46 17.51
CA TYR A 142 -1.95 13.11 16.90
C TYR A 142 -0.89 12.11 16.41
N SER A 143 -0.48 11.15 17.24
CA SER A 143 0.56 10.18 16.91
C SER A 143 0.13 9.23 15.79
N THR A 144 -1.15 8.86 15.77
CA THR A 144 -1.72 8.01 14.72
C THR A 144 -1.89 8.75 13.39
N LEU A 145 -2.11 10.07 13.42
CA LEU A 145 -2.29 10.90 12.23
C LEU A 145 -0.96 11.35 11.60
N TYR A 146 0.06 11.68 12.41
CA TYR A 146 1.23 12.44 11.92
C TYR A 146 2.57 11.71 11.92
N GLN A 147 2.68 10.48 12.45
CA GLN A 147 3.96 9.74 12.46
C GLN A 147 4.00 8.52 11.52
N PRO A 148 3.88 8.65 10.18
CA PRO A 148 4.55 7.69 9.32
C PRO A 148 6.05 8.02 9.31
N SER A 149 6.87 7.06 9.75
CA SER A 149 8.34 7.12 9.72
C SER A 149 8.88 7.88 8.49
N THR A 150 9.70 8.89 8.76
CA THR A 150 10.41 9.73 7.77
C THR A 150 11.57 9.00 7.09
N ALA A 151 11.79 7.72 7.41
CA ALA A 151 12.86 6.94 6.78
C ALA A 151 12.78 7.08 5.26
N PRO A 152 13.81 7.67 4.61
CA PRO A 152 13.84 7.83 3.18
C PRO A 152 13.97 6.45 2.55
N MET A 153 13.08 6.13 1.64
CA MET A 153 13.15 4.87 0.94
C MET A 153 14.04 5.00 -0.30
N ARG A 154 14.95 4.05 -0.47
CA ARG A 154 15.92 4.02 -1.57
C ARG A 154 15.97 2.61 -2.16
N LEU A 155 15.42 2.44 -3.36
CA LEU A 155 15.72 1.28 -4.19
C LEU A 155 16.73 1.71 -5.24
N THR A 156 17.76 0.89 -5.42
CA THR A 156 18.67 0.97 -6.54
C THR A 156 18.25 -0.09 -7.54
N LEU A 157 18.11 0.33 -8.80
CA LEU A 157 17.84 -0.53 -9.93
C LEU A 157 19.03 -0.40 -10.88
N GLU A 158 19.50 -1.53 -11.41
CA GLU A 158 20.57 -1.55 -12.38
C GLU A 158 20.22 -2.55 -13.49
N ALA A 159 20.54 -2.19 -14.72
CA ALA A 159 20.42 -3.04 -15.88
C ALA A 159 21.75 -2.99 -16.65
N GLU A 160 22.28 -4.14 -17.02
CA GLU A 160 23.57 -4.26 -17.70
C GLU A 160 23.47 -5.28 -18.82
N PHE A 161 23.84 -4.88 -20.04
CA PHE A 161 23.99 -5.82 -21.15
C PHE A 161 25.32 -6.56 -21.03
N GLY A 162 25.27 -7.89 -21.13
CA GLY A 162 26.44 -8.75 -21.17
C GLY A 162 27.02 -8.91 -22.57
N THR A 163 28.06 -9.73 -22.67
CA THR A 163 28.68 -10.06 -23.97
C THR A 163 27.77 -10.98 -24.78
N ALA A 164 27.44 -10.58 -26.01
CA ALA A 164 26.62 -11.39 -26.90
C ALA A 164 27.34 -12.67 -27.34
N LEU A 165 26.58 -13.76 -27.46
CA LEU A 165 27.05 -15.06 -27.90
C LEU A 165 26.34 -15.46 -29.19
N ALA A 166 27.09 -15.97 -30.17
CA ALA A 166 26.47 -16.60 -31.34
C ALA A 166 25.72 -17.86 -30.93
N ASP A 167 24.45 -17.98 -31.34
CA ASP A 167 23.84 -19.30 -31.44
C ASP A 167 24.56 -20.08 -32.54
N ARG A 168 24.93 -21.32 -32.23
CA ARG A 168 25.60 -22.25 -33.15
C ARG A 168 24.61 -22.92 -34.10
N ALA A 169 23.34 -23.02 -33.69
CA ALA A 169 22.31 -23.74 -34.43
C ALA A 169 21.49 -22.82 -35.35
N HIS A 170 21.27 -21.57 -34.94
CA HIS A 170 20.39 -20.64 -35.65
C HIS A 170 21.08 -19.28 -35.90
N PRO A 171 20.58 -18.47 -36.87
CA PRO A 171 21.15 -17.16 -37.20
C PRO A 171 20.79 -16.06 -36.19
N PHE A 172 20.83 -16.39 -34.89
CA PHE A 172 20.56 -15.49 -33.78
C PHE A 172 21.83 -15.22 -32.97
N ALA A 173 21.82 -14.09 -32.29
CA ALA A 173 22.74 -13.74 -31.21
C ALA A 173 21.97 -13.76 -29.90
N GLN A 174 22.49 -14.48 -28.92
CA GLN A 174 22.00 -14.49 -27.55
C GLN A 174 22.65 -13.33 -26.80
N VAL A 175 21.82 -12.43 -26.28
CA VAL A 175 22.26 -11.25 -25.54
C VAL A 175 21.86 -11.44 -24.08
N PRO A 176 22.83 -11.66 -23.17
CA PRO A 176 22.56 -11.65 -21.74
C PRO A 176 22.23 -10.24 -21.27
N LEU A 177 21.24 -10.13 -20.41
CA LEU A 177 20.81 -8.91 -19.73
C LEU A 177 20.76 -9.21 -18.24
N LYS A 178 21.63 -8.57 -17.49
CA LYS A 178 21.67 -8.66 -16.03
C LYS A 178 20.83 -7.53 -15.45
N LEU A 179 19.83 -7.90 -14.67
CA LEU A 179 18.95 -6.97 -13.96
C LEU A 179 19.24 -7.12 -12.47
N SER A 180 19.45 -6.01 -11.76
CA SER A 180 19.68 -6.00 -10.31
C SER A 180 18.71 -5.05 -9.62
N VAL A 181 18.17 -5.50 -8.49
CA VAL A 181 17.31 -4.71 -7.62
C VAL A 181 17.82 -4.80 -6.20
N LYS A 182 18.14 -3.65 -5.60
CA LYS A 182 18.62 -3.56 -4.24
C LYS A 182 17.78 -2.61 -3.40
N ASN A 183 17.27 -3.11 -2.27
CA ASN A 183 16.67 -2.25 -1.27
C ASN A 183 17.73 -1.67 -0.34
N THR A 184 18.22 -0.48 -0.68
CA THR A 184 19.17 0.27 0.15
C THR A 184 18.49 1.05 1.30
N GLY A 185 17.16 0.97 1.42
CA GLY A 185 16.40 1.56 2.51
C GLY A 185 16.37 0.68 3.77
N GLU A 186 15.91 1.27 4.87
CA GLU A 186 15.78 0.60 6.18
C GLU A 186 14.47 -0.18 6.35
N VAL A 187 13.56 -0.07 5.39
CA VAL A 187 12.19 -0.59 5.50
C VAL A 187 11.93 -1.63 4.39
N PRO A 188 11.35 -2.79 4.71
CA PRO A 188 10.94 -3.77 3.71
C PRO A 188 9.73 -3.27 2.90
N VAL A 189 9.61 -3.73 1.66
CA VAL A 189 8.51 -3.32 0.77
C VAL A 189 7.83 -4.47 0.08
N TYR A 190 6.56 -4.26 -0.25
CA TYR A 190 5.82 -5.14 -1.15
C TYR A 190 6.03 -4.67 -2.58
N VAL A 191 6.34 -5.60 -3.48
CA VAL A 191 6.32 -5.33 -4.91
C VAL A 191 4.87 -5.31 -5.37
N ILE A 192 4.41 -4.17 -5.90
CA ILE A 192 3.05 -4.06 -6.47
C ILE A 192 3.07 -4.64 -7.87
N ILE A 193 3.98 -4.13 -8.70
CA ILE A 193 4.14 -4.55 -10.08
C ILE A 193 5.52 -4.12 -10.55
N ASN A 194 6.11 -4.89 -11.43
CA ASN A 194 7.39 -4.59 -12.05
C ASN A 194 7.34 -5.08 -13.49
N ASP A 195 8.22 -4.51 -14.31
CA ASP A 195 8.36 -4.87 -15.70
C ASP A 195 9.79 -4.56 -16.12
N PHE A 196 10.34 -5.39 -16.99
CA PHE A 196 11.43 -4.98 -17.85
C PHE A 196 10.98 -5.09 -19.30
N SER A 197 11.39 -4.15 -20.13
CA SER A 197 11.11 -4.14 -21.56
C SER A 197 12.37 -3.78 -22.32
N VAL A 198 12.79 -4.66 -23.21
CA VAL A 198 13.94 -4.45 -24.11
C VAL A 198 13.41 -3.97 -25.45
N TYR A 199 14.03 -2.92 -25.99
CA TYR A 199 13.68 -2.29 -27.25
C TYR A 199 14.90 -2.26 -28.18
N GLY A 200 14.66 -2.49 -29.46
CA GLY A 200 15.59 -2.16 -30.53
C GLY A 200 15.29 -0.76 -31.04
N ARG A 201 16.29 0.12 -31.00
CA ARG A 201 16.20 1.50 -31.50
C ARG A 201 16.63 1.53 -32.96
N THR A 202 15.83 2.14 -33.82
CA THR A 202 16.17 2.40 -35.22
C THR A 202 16.12 3.90 -35.49
N ALA A 203 17.13 4.41 -36.20
CA ALA A 203 17.26 5.81 -36.56
C ALA A 203 17.66 6.00 -38.02
N THR A 204 17.29 7.15 -38.59
CA THR A 204 17.84 7.63 -39.87
C THR A 204 18.83 8.77 -39.57
N TYR A 205 20.06 8.65 -40.03
CA TYR A 205 21.11 9.63 -39.72
C TYR A 205 21.30 10.65 -40.84
N SER A 206 21.40 11.95 -40.51
CA SER A 206 21.64 13.03 -41.47
C SER A 206 22.82 13.93 -41.05
N GLU A 207 23.82 14.07 -41.94
CA GLU A 207 25.04 14.85 -41.65
C GLU A 207 24.76 16.34 -41.40
N ARG A 208 23.75 16.90 -42.08
CA ARG A 208 23.38 18.31 -41.98
C ARG A 208 22.47 18.61 -40.78
N GLY A 209 21.80 17.59 -40.23
CA GLY A 209 20.72 17.76 -39.26
C GLY A 209 19.55 18.49 -39.91
N ASP A 210 18.87 17.82 -40.84
CA ASP A 210 17.75 18.39 -41.61
C ASP A 210 16.37 18.16 -40.95
N SER A 211 16.35 17.94 -39.63
CA SER A 211 15.12 17.81 -38.87
C SER A 211 14.41 19.17 -38.80
N SER A 212 13.66 19.53 -39.84
CA SER A 212 12.73 20.67 -39.78
C SER A 212 11.87 20.55 -38.52
N ALA A 213 11.43 21.67 -37.94
CA ALA A 213 10.55 21.63 -36.76
C ALA A 213 9.27 20.79 -36.97
N GLN A 214 8.89 20.57 -38.23
CA GLN A 214 7.82 19.66 -38.65
C GLN A 214 8.24 18.18 -38.56
N ALA A 215 9.40 17.82 -39.12
CA ALA A 215 9.96 16.47 -39.03
C ALA A 215 10.26 16.05 -37.59
N TRP A 216 10.72 16.99 -36.75
CA TRP A 216 10.88 16.78 -35.30
C TRP A 216 9.53 16.56 -34.58
N LYS A 217 8.47 17.27 -34.97
CA LYS A 217 7.11 17.05 -34.46
C LYS A 217 6.51 15.71 -34.92
N GLU A 218 6.85 15.27 -36.13
CA GLU A 218 6.40 14.01 -36.71
C GLU A 218 7.20 12.80 -36.20
N SER A 219 8.47 13.00 -35.82
CA SER A 219 9.28 11.99 -35.14
C SER A 219 8.93 11.86 -33.65
N PHE A 220 8.11 12.76 -33.12
CA PHE A 220 7.67 12.73 -31.73
C PHE A 220 6.71 11.55 -31.50
N GLY A 221 7.24 10.47 -30.94
CA GLY A 221 6.49 9.35 -30.37
C GLY A 221 6.12 9.61 -28.90
N LYS A 222 6.01 8.55 -28.10
CA LYS A 222 5.73 8.63 -26.65
C LYS A 222 6.93 9.10 -25.80
N GLU A 223 8.11 9.29 -26.38
CA GLU A 223 9.36 9.62 -25.68
C GLU A 223 9.91 10.99 -26.12
N GLU A 224 10.52 11.72 -25.18
CA GLU A 224 10.88 13.15 -25.29
C GLU A 224 12.36 13.37 -25.68
N GLU A 225 12.94 12.49 -26.51
CA GLU A 225 14.34 12.61 -26.94
C GLU A 225 14.48 13.27 -28.33
N ALA A 226 15.43 14.19 -28.45
CA ALA A 226 15.70 14.92 -29.68
C ALA A 226 17.19 15.05 -29.93
N GLU A 227 17.71 14.36 -30.95
CA GLU A 227 19.09 14.47 -31.38
C GLU A 227 19.18 15.21 -32.72
N ARG A 228 20.16 16.12 -32.86
CA ARG A 228 20.28 17.01 -34.02
C ARG A 228 20.49 16.28 -35.36
N HIS A 229 21.10 15.09 -35.33
CA HIS A 229 21.50 14.33 -36.52
C HIS A 229 20.70 13.04 -36.70
N VAL A 230 19.62 12.86 -35.94
CA VAL A 230 18.77 11.68 -35.96
C VAL A 230 17.36 12.07 -36.33
N ASP A 231 16.85 11.42 -37.38
CA ASP A 231 15.49 11.54 -37.87
C ASP A 231 14.79 10.17 -37.74
N ARG A 232 13.45 10.19 -37.61
CA ARG A 232 12.59 8.98 -37.59
C ARG A 232 12.99 7.95 -36.54
N LEU A 233 13.24 8.40 -35.31
CA LEU A 233 13.49 7.52 -34.18
C LEU A 233 12.30 6.60 -33.93
N SER A 234 12.53 5.29 -33.87
CA SER A 234 11.51 4.33 -33.42
C SER A 234 12.08 3.23 -32.56
N TYR A 235 11.29 2.84 -31.57
CA TYR A 235 11.60 1.76 -30.63
C TYR A 235 10.69 0.56 -30.89
N HIS A 236 11.31 -0.60 -31.12
CA HIS A 236 10.63 -1.86 -31.33
C HIS A 236 10.86 -2.79 -30.14
N ARG A 237 9.79 -3.14 -29.41
CA ARG A 237 9.90 -4.04 -28.25
C ARG A 237 10.32 -5.44 -28.71
N LEU A 238 11.42 -5.93 -28.18
CA LEU A 238 12.03 -7.23 -28.49
C LEU A 238 11.72 -8.27 -27.41
N SER A 239 11.78 -7.86 -26.15
CA SER A 239 11.57 -8.74 -25.01
C SER A 239 10.89 -7.98 -23.89
N THR A 240 10.07 -8.67 -23.11
CA THR A 240 9.45 -8.11 -21.91
C THR A 240 9.24 -9.21 -20.89
N GLY A 241 9.28 -8.85 -19.61
CA GLY A 241 9.06 -9.80 -18.55
C GLY A 241 8.97 -9.14 -17.19
N ARG A 242 8.91 -9.98 -16.17
CA ARG A 242 8.85 -9.56 -14.78
C ARG A 242 10.01 -10.18 -14.01
N PHE A 243 10.57 -9.37 -13.14
CA PHE A 243 11.63 -9.75 -12.21
C PHE A 243 11.06 -10.40 -10.94
N TYR A 244 9.99 -9.83 -10.37
CA TYR A 244 9.29 -10.33 -9.17
C TYR A 244 7.82 -10.64 -9.48
N ASP A 245 7.19 -11.44 -8.62
CA ASP A 245 5.75 -11.58 -8.61
C ASP A 245 5.07 -10.49 -7.75
N PRO A 246 3.89 -9.99 -8.13
CA PRO A 246 3.09 -9.09 -7.30
C PRO A 246 2.84 -9.67 -5.91
N GLY A 247 3.12 -8.87 -4.88
CA GLY A 247 3.01 -9.25 -3.48
C GLY A 247 4.31 -9.74 -2.84
N ASP A 248 5.37 -10.00 -3.64
CA ASP A 248 6.69 -10.34 -3.12
C ASP A 248 7.21 -9.27 -2.16
N VAL A 249 7.98 -9.70 -1.16
CA VAL A 249 8.54 -8.79 -0.16
C VAL A 249 10.04 -8.67 -0.37
N LEU A 250 10.51 -7.44 -0.61
CA LEU A 250 11.92 -7.12 -0.68
C LEU A 250 12.38 -6.56 0.68
N ALA A 251 13.19 -7.33 1.41
CA ALA A 251 13.66 -6.96 2.72
C ALA A 251 14.64 -5.77 2.67
N ALA A 252 14.83 -5.08 3.81
CA ALA A 252 15.83 -4.02 3.92
C ALA A 252 17.23 -4.61 3.72
N GLY A 253 18.03 -4.00 2.85
CA GLY A 253 19.37 -4.48 2.48
C GLY A 253 19.39 -5.66 1.49
N GLN A 254 18.24 -6.24 1.13
CA GLN A 254 18.18 -7.34 0.17
C GLN A 254 18.56 -6.85 -1.23
N GLU A 255 19.35 -7.67 -1.92
CA GLU A 255 19.79 -7.48 -3.29
C GLU A 255 19.54 -8.78 -4.04
N ASP A 256 18.74 -8.70 -5.09
CA ASP A 256 18.49 -9.81 -5.98
C ASP A 256 18.94 -9.43 -7.38
N THR A 257 19.63 -10.35 -8.05
CA THR A 257 20.10 -10.20 -9.42
C THR A 257 19.59 -11.36 -10.26
N ARG A 258 19.11 -11.07 -11.47
CA ARG A 258 18.65 -12.07 -12.42
C ARG A 258 19.27 -11.81 -13.78
N GLU A 259 19.73 -12.87 -14.41
CA GLU A 259 20.13 -12.85 -15.80
C GLU A 259 18.96 -13.31 -16.68
N HIS A 260 18.61 -12.48 -17.65
CA HIS A 260 17.67 -12.78 -18.71
C HIS A 260 18.43 -12.86 -20.02
N VAL A 261 18.22 -13.91 -20.81
CA VAL A 261 18.83 -14.03 -22.13
C VAL A 261 17.72 -13.89 -23.16
N PHE A 262 17.88 -12.94 -24.08
CA PHE A 262 17.00 -12.78 -25.22
C PHE A 262 17.77 -12.92 -26.52
N GLU A 263 17.06 -13.21 -27.59
CA GLU A 263 17.65 -13.49 -28.90
C GLU A 263 17.32 -12.37 -29.88
N ILE A 264 18.33 -11.94 -30.63
CA ILE A 264 18.18 -11.01 -31.75
C ILE A 264 18.71 -11.66 -33.02
N PRO A 265 18.06 -11.51 -34.18
CA PRO A 265 18.65 -11.90 -35.45
C PRO A 265 19.99 -11.20 -35.67
N ARG A 266 20.93 -11.84 -36.39
CA ARG A 266 22.22 -11.20 -36.69
C ARG A 266 22.12 -10.03 -37.68
N ASP A 267 21.09 -10.06 -38.51
CA ASP A 267 20.78 -9.05 -39.53
C ASP A 267 19.62 -8.17 -39.06
N VAL A 268 19.73 -7.62 -37.85
CA VAL A 268 18.74 -6.68 -37.32
C VAL A 268 19.04 -5.26 -37.79
N PRO A 269 18.02 -4.45 -38.08
CA PRO A 269 18.19 -3.04 -38.46
C PRO A 269 18.35 -2.10 -37.25
N TYR A 270 18.63 -2.63 -36.05
CA TYR A 270 18.71 -1.86 -34.82
C TYR A 270 20.11 -1.26 -34.64
N ASP A 271 20.15 0.01 -34.25
CA ASP A 271 21.40 0.72 -33.95
C ASP A 271 21.82 0.47 -32.49
N LEU A 272 20.84 0.59 -31.58
CA LEU A 272 21.00 0.36 -30.14
C LEU A 272 19.98 -0.66 -29.64
N LEU A 273 20.35 -1.36 -28.57
CA LEU A 273 19.40 -2.02 -27.68
C LEU A 273 19.26 -1.15 -26.44
N HIS A 274 18.01 -0.86 -26.08
CA HIS A 274 17.61 -0.13 -24.89
C HIS A 274 16.85 -1.07 -23.97
N VAL A 275 17.02 -0.95 -22.66
CA VAL A 275 16.19 -1.66 -21.68
C VAL A 275 15.61 -0.67 -20.70
N ASP A 276 14.30 -0.75 -20.51
CA ASP A 276 13.61 -0.13 -19.38
C ASP A 276 13.40 -1.17 -18.29
N LEU A 277 13.88 -0.90 -17.09
CA LEU A 277 13.56 -1.65 -15.88
C LEU A 277 12.74 -0.76 -14.94
N GLN A 278 11.57 -1.23 -14.53
CA GLN A 278 10.72 -0.51 -13.58
C GLN A 278 10.22 -1.40 -12.45
N ILE A 279 10.17 -0.84 -11.25
CA ILE A 279 9.53 -1.46 -10.09
C ILE A 279 8.63 -0.46 -9.38
N THR A 280 7.37 -0.85 -9.17
CA THR A 280 6.43 -0.15 -8.30
C THR A 280 6.25 -0.96 -7.03
N TYR A 281 6.35 -0.29 -5.90
CA TYR A 281 6.35 -0.94 -4.59
C TYR A 281 5.55 -0.14 -3.56
N MET A 282 5.13 -0.81 -2.49
CA MET A 282 4.48 -0.23 -1.33
C MET A 282 5.33 -0.44 -0.08
N ARG A 283 5.48 0.60 0.74
CA ARG A 283 6.18 0.51 2.02
C ARG A 283 5.40 -0.36 3.02
N LYS A 284 6.05 -1.41 3.54
CA LYS A 284 5.43 -2.31 4.53
C LYS A 284 5.19 -1.62 5.87
N ASP A 285 5.99 -0.61 6.25
CA ASP A 285 5.78 0.18 7.47
C ASP A 285 4.61 1.18 7.39
N ARG A 286 3.96 1.33 6.23
CA ARG A 286 2.78 2.19 6.03
C ARG A 286 1.48 1.43 5.79
N GLY A 287 1.54 0.20 5.30
CA GLY A 287 0.37 -0.65 5.13
C GLY A 287 0.72 -2.11 4.88
N ARG A 288 -0.32 -2.94 4.78
CA ARG A 288 -0.22 -4.36 4.41
C ARG A 288 -1.09 -4.66 3.22
N ILE A 289 -0.53 -5.37 2.26
CA ILE A 289 -1.31 -5.98 1.18
C ILE A 289 -1.71 -7.37 1.64
N ASP A 290 -2.97 -7.73 1.37
CA ASP A 290 -3.44 -9.10 1.41
C ASP A 290 -2.81 -9.88 0.25
N VAL A 291 -1.60 -10.39 0.50
CA VAL A 291 -0.76 -11.03 -0.51
C VAL A 291 -1.42 -12.28 -1.09
N GLU A 292 -2.20 -13.02 -0.30
CA GLU A 292 -2.84 -14.25 -0.78
C GLU A 292 -3.78 -13.98 -1.97
N ASN A 293 -4.53 -12.89 -1.89
CA ASN A 293 -5.41 -12.46 -2.98
C ASN A 293 -4.63 -11.69 -4.06
N PHE A 294 -3.71 -10.81 -3.65
CA PHE A 294 -2.99 -9.94 -4.58
C PHE A 294 -2.01 -10.68 -5.49
N SER A 295 -1.37 -11.76 -5.02
CA SER A 295 -0.37 -12.49 -5.81
C SER A 295 -0.98 -13.40 -6.88
N ARG A 296 -2.30 -13.65 -6.83
CA ARG A 296 -2.99 -14.50 -7.79
C ARG A 296 -3.38 -13.70 -9.02
N PRO A 297 -2.84 -14.01 -10.21
CA PRO A 297 -3.22 -13.31 -11.43
C PRO A 297 -4.65 -13.64 -11.84
N ILE A 298 -5.39 -12.62 -12.24
CA ILE A 298 -6.71 -12.73 -12.83
C ILE A 298 -6.59 -12.42 -14.32
N GLU A 299 -6.83 -13.42 -15.15
CA GLU A 299 -6.77 -13.29 -16.60
C GLU A 299 -7.99 -12.53 -17.11
N SER A 300 -7.79 -11.34 -17.69
CA SER A 300 -8.90 -10.48 -18.13
C SER A 300 -9.73 -11.10 -19.26
N TRP A 301 -9.17 -12.05 -20.02
CA TRP A 301 -9.86 -12.78 -21.09
C TRP A 301 -10.68 -13.98 -20.61
N ARG A 302 -10.48 -14.48 -19.38
CA ARG A 302 -11.25 -15.62 -18.82
C ARG A 302 -12.37 -15.19 -17.88
N HIS A 303 -12.33 -13.95 -17.38
CA HIS A 303 -13.30 -13.49 -16.39
C HIS A 303 -14.09 -12.25 -16.86
N PRO A 304 -15.40 -12.38 -17.15
CA PRO A 304 -16.21 -11.27 -17.70
C PRO A 304 -16.40 -10.08 -16.74
N ARG A 305 -16.06 -10.23 -15.45
CA ARG A 305 -16.07 -9.14 -14.46
C ARG A 305 -14.77 -8.34 -14.41
N TYR A 306 -13.69 -8.92 -14.91
CA TYR A 306 -12.34 -8.36 -14.95
C TYR A 306 -11.90 -8.11 -16.40
N SER A 307 -12.71 -8.52 -17.37
CA SER A 307 -12.62 -8.08 -18.75
C SER A 307 -12.95 -6.60 -18.77
N CYS A 308 -11.91 -5.78 -18.91
CA CYS A 308 -12.11 -4.42 -19.35
C CYS A 308 -12.91 -4.46 -20.66
N ARG A 309 -13.94 -3.62 -20.78
CA ARG A 309 -14.78 -3.62 -21.99
C ARG A 309 -13.87 -3.45 -23.20
N ALA A 310 -14.12 -4.22 -24.28
CA ALA A 310 -13.27 -4.22 -25.47
C ALA A 310 -13.08 -2.82 -26.11
N SER A 311 -13.95 -1.86 -25.79
CA SER A 311 -13.84 -0.45 -26.17
C SER A 311 -12.79 0.35 -25.37
N GLU A 312 -12.44 -0.08 -24.16
CA GLU A 312 -11.59 0.64 -23.20
C GLU A 312 -10.20 0.01 -23.03
N CYS A 313 -10.08 -1.32 -23.08
CA CYS A 313 -8.78 -1.99 -23.09
C CYS A 313 -8.63 -2.83 -24.35
N ARG A 314 -7.71 -2.40 -25.21
CA ARG A 314 -7.40 -3.07 -26.48
C ARG A 314 -6.56 -4.35 -26.31
N VAL A 315 -6.06 -4.64 -25.11
CA VAL A 315 -5.04 -5.68 -24.87
C VAL A 315 -5.44 -6.59 -23.72
N ALA A 316 -5.24 -7.90 -23.91
CA ALA A 316 -5.32 -8.92 -22.87
C ALA A 316 -4.30 -8.63 -21.75
N THR A 317 -4.77 -8.64 -20.50
CA THR A 317 -4.01 -8.19 -19.33
C THR A 317 -4.15 -9.18 -18.18
N LEU A 318 -3.10 -9.27 -17.37
CA LEU A 318 -3.16 -9.91 -16.06
C LEU A 318 -3.48 -8.83 -15.02
N ALA A 319 -4.58 -9.01 -14.31
CA ALA A 319 -4.99 -8.15 -13.21
C ALA A 319 -4.62 -8.79 -11.87
N TYR A 320 -4.05 -8.02 -10.97
CA TYR A 320 -3.73 -8.39 -9.60
C TYR A 320 -4.57 -7.50 -8.70
N HIS A 321 -5.33 -8.09 -7.78
CA HIS A 321 -6.25 -7.35 -6.93
C HIS A 321 -6.26 -7.90 -5.53
N GLY A 322 -6.01 -7.04 -4.55
CA GLY A 322 -5.98 -7.45 -3.15
C GLY A 322 -6.30 -6.30 -2.23
N ARG A 323 -6.79 -6.63 -1.05
CA ARG A 323 -7.13 -5.63 -0.03
C ARG A 323 -5.85 -5.02 0.53
N VAL A 324 -5.89 -3.71 0.77
CA VAL A 324 -4.84 -2.99 1.50
C VAL A 324 -5.38 -2.58 2.86
N HIS A 325 -4.60 -2.88 3.89
CA HIS A 325 -4.88 -2.51 5.26
C HIS A 325 -3.93 -1.41 5.70
N HIS A 326 -4.47 -0.39 6.36
CA HIS A 326 -3.64 0.53 7.13
C HIS A 326 -2.98 -0.23 8.29
N ASN A 327 -1.81 0.23 8.71
CA ASN A 327 -1.09 -0.39 9.83
C ASN A 327 -1.72 -0.18 11.20
N ASN A 328 -2.74 0.68 11.28
CA ASN A 328 -3.52 0.92 12.48
C ASN A 328 -4.97 0.46 12.24
N ASN A 329 -5.43 -0.51 13.03
CA ASN A 329 -6.77 -1.05 12.89
C ASN A 329 -7.87 -0.03 13.22
N LEU A 330 -7.56 0.97 14.06
CA LEU A 330 -8.45 2.11 14.34
C LEU A 330 -8.86 2.85 13.05
N VAL A 331 -7.93 2.97 12.10
CA VAL A 331 -8.18 3.58 10.80
C VAL A 331 -8.99 2.62 9.91
N ASN A 332 -8.68 1.33 9.95
CA ASN A 332 -9.39 0.31 9.16
C ASN A 332 -10.87 0.17 9.55
N VAL A 333 -11.24 0.41 10.81
CA VAL A 333 -12.64 0.36 11.26
C VAL A 333 -13.40 1.66 10.97
N THR A 334 -12.70 2.80 10.84
CA THR A 334 -13.32 4.12 10.64
C THR A 334 -13.39 4.56 9.18
N ARG A 335 -12.69 3.88 8.26
CA ARG A 335 -12.63 4.21 6.82
C ARG A 335 -13.13 3.07 5.93
N LYS A 336 -13.41 3.38 4.65
CA LYS A 336 -13.77 2.34 3.69
C LYS A 336 -12.58 1.41 3.40
N PRO A 337 -12.84 0.13 3.08
CA PRO A 337 -11.81 -0.76 2.58
C PRO A 337 -11.13 -0.20 1.34
N LEU A 338 -9.81 -0.30 1.29
CA LEU A 338 -8.99 0.04 0.13
C LEU A 338 -8.45 -1.23 -0.50
N TYR A 339 -8.19 -1.15 -1.80
CA TYR A 339 -7.65 -2.22 -2.61
C TYR A 339 -6.51 -1.69 -3.46
N VAL A 340 -5.48 -2.52 -3.62
CA VAL A 340 -4.45 -2.32 -4.62
C VAL A 340 -4.85 -3.13 -5.84
N THR A 341 -4.81 -2.48 -7.00
CA THR A 341 -5.04 -3.12 -8.28
C THR A 341 -3.85 -2.85 -9.18
N ALA A 342 -3.30 -3.87 -9.81
CA ALA A 342 -2.24 -3.72 -10.79
C ALA A 342 -2.58 -4.50 -12.06
N PHE A 343 -2.22 -3.95 -13.21
CA PHE A 343 -2.44 -4.53 -14.52
C PHE A 343 -1.10 -4.66 -15.22
N TRP A 344 -0.80 -5.87 -15.68
CA TRP A 344 0.39 -6.15 -16.47
C TRP A 344 -0.03 -6.67 -17.85
N SER A 345 0.64 -6.22 -18.90
CA SER A 345 0.55 -6.83 -20.21
C SER A 345 1.89 -6.73 -20.94
N PRO A 346 2.22 -7.67 -21.82
CA PRO A 346 3.45 -7.59 -22.60
C PRO A 346 3.44 -6.47 -23.65
N ALA A 347 2.29 -5.86 -23.95
CA ALA A 347 2.16 -4.84 -24.99
C ALA A 347 2.04 -3.40 -24.45
N THR A 348 1.82 -3.22 -23.15
CA THR A 348 1.61 -1.91 -22.53
C THR A 348 2.44 -1.76 -21.28
N LEU A 349 2.68 -0.52 -20.87
CA LEU A 349 3.26 -0.26 -19.56
C LEU A 349 2.32 -0.80 -18.46
N PRO A 350 2.87 -1.28 -17.33
CA PRO A 350 2.10 -1.68 -16.18
C PRO A 350 1.35 -0.47 -15.61
N VAL A 351 0.11 -0.70 -15.20
CA VAL A 351 -0.74 0.32 -14.56
C VAL A 351 -1.09 -0.18 -13.17
N TYR A 352 -1.13 0.71 -12.19
CA TYR A 352 -1.54 0.37 -10.83
C TYR A 352 -2.42 1.46 -10.23
N SER A 353 -3.22 1.08 -9.25
CA SER A 353 -4.07 1.96 -8.49
C SER A 353 -4.22 1.50 -7.04
N VAL A 354 -4.42 2.46 -6.14
CA VAL A 354 -4.87 2.18 -4.76
C VAL A 354 -6.07 3.04 -4.45
N SER A 355 -7.22 2.40 -4.30
CA SER A 355 -8.49 3.10 -4.07
C SER A 355 -9.54 2.19 -3.44
N SER A 356 -10.73 2.72 -3.16
CA SER A 356 -11.88 1.92 -2.75
C SER A 356 -12.56 1.19 -3.92
N PHE A 357 -11.97 1.24 -5.13
CA PHE A 357 -12.45 0.49 -6.29
C PHE A 357 -12.43 -1.01 -6.01
N HIS A 358 -13.53 -1.68 -6.36
CA HIS A 358 -13.65 -3.11 -6.38
C HIS A 358 -14.32 -3.54 -7.68
N PHE A 359 -13.93 -4.69 -8.24
CA PHE A 359 -14.45 -5.15 -9.54
C PHE A 359 -15.96 -5.42 -9.55
N THR A 360 -16.57 -5.61 -8.39
CA THR A 360 -18.03 -5.77 -8.26
C THR A 360 -18.79 -4.45 -8.13
N GLY A 361 -18.10 -3.31 -8.09
CA GLY A 361 -18.69 -1.98 -7.97
C GLY A 361 -17.71 -0.96 -7.41
N GLY A 362 -17.80 0.27 -7.92
CA GLY A 362 -16.94 1.39 -7.51
C GLY A 362 -16.37 2.14 -8.71
N TRP A 363 -15.77 3.30 -8.45
CA TRP A 363 -15.07 4.13 -9.43
C TRP A 363 -13.76 4.62 -8.84
N ILE A 364 -12.75 4.82 -9.68
CA ILE A 364 -11.47 5.39 -9.26
C ILE A 364 -11.61 6.91 -9.19
N ASP A 365 -11.48 7.45 -7.97
CA ASP A 365 -11.32 8.90 -7.77
C ASP A 365 -9.82 9.23 -7.75
N TYR A 366 -9.31 9.75 -8.87
CA TYR A 366 -7.90 10.05 -9.06
C TYR A 366 -7.32 11.05 -8.04
N ARG A 367 -8.13 11.97 -7.50
CA ARG A 367 -7.66 12.92 -6.48
C ARG A 367 -7.44 12.21 -5.15
N LYS A 368 -8.36 11.31 -4.77
CA LYS A 368 -8.23 10.49 -3.56
C LYS A 368 -7.10 9.48 -3.71
N GLU A 369 -6.99 8.84 -4.87
CA GLU A 369 -5.93 7.89 -5.17
C GLU A 369 -4.53 8.48 -4.94
N ARG A 370 -4.25 9.70 -5.45
CA ARG A 370 -2.93 10.32 -5.24
C ARG A 370 -2.60 10.52 -3.75
N ARG A 371 -3.60 10.83 -2.94
CA ARG A 371 -3.46 10.95 -1.48
C ARG A 371 -3.16 9.58 -0.87
N GLU A 372 -3.85 8.52 -1.29
CA GLU A 372 -3.63 7.17 -0.79
C GLU A 372 -2.26 6.61 -1.20
N LEU A 373 -1.82 6.82 -2.44
CA LEU A 373 -0.46 6.46 -2.89
C LEU A 373 0.61 7.07 -1.97
N ASN A 374 0.47 8.37 -1.64
CA ASN A 374 1.39 9.04 -0.71
C ASN A 374 1.31 8.48 0.72
N LYS A 375 0.10 8.22 1.23
CA LYS A 375 -0.13 7.64 2.57
C LYS A 375 0.52 6.25 2.70
N PHE A 376 0.41 5.40 1.68
CA PHE A 376 1.04 4.07 1.66
C PHE A 376 2.51 4.09 1.21
N GLY A 377 3.03 5.25 0.80
CA GLY A 377 4.40 5.39 0.32
C GLY A 377 4.65 4.58 -0.94
N ILE A 378 3.68 4.55 -1.84
CA ILE A 378 3.77 3.86 -3.12
C ILE A 378 4.51 4.76 -4.11
N THR A 379 5.53 4.20 -4.75
CA THR A 379 6.30 4.92 -5.76
C THR A 379 6.89 3.93 -6.76
N THR A 380 7.19 4.44 -7.95
CA THR A 380 7.85 3.71 -9.01
C THR A 380 9.31 4.17 -9.11
N ARG A 381 10.21 3.23 -9.34
CA ARG A 381 11.59 3.49 -9.70
C ARG A 381 11.85 2.92 -11.08
N TYR A 382 12.72 3.60 -11.81
CA TYR A 382 13.13 3.27 -13.15
C TYR A 382 14.66 3.18 -13.17
N ALA A 383 15.17 2.29 -13.99
CA ALA A 383 16.54 2.30 -14.47
C ALA A 383 16.51 1.90 -15.93
N ASP A 384 17.48 2.40 -16.67
CA ASP A 384 17.64 2.11 -18.06
C ASP A 384 19.10 1.83 -18.38
N ALA A 385 19.32 1.16 -19.51
CA ALA A 385 20.64 0.97 -20.06
C ALA A 385 20.55 0.84 -21.58
N GLU A 386 21.61 1.27 -22.25
CA GLU A 386 21.74 1.15 -23.70
C GLU A 386 23.06 0.47 -24.08
N VAL A 387 23.06 -0.23 -25.21
CA VAL A 387 24.27 -0.79 -25.81
C VAL A 387 24.18 -0.77 -27.34
N SER A 388 25.31 -0.53 -28.00
CA SER A 388 25.38 -0.59 -29.45
C SER A 388 25.26 -2.03 -29.97
N VAL A 389 24.35 -2.24 -30.92
CA VAL A 389 24.20 -3.53 -31.60
C VAL A 389 25.47 -3.89 -32.35
N ALA A 390 26.11 -2.91 -32.98
CA ALA A 390 27.37 -3.13 -33.69
C ALA A 390 28.49 -3.60 -32.76
N GLU A 391 28.54 -3.08 -31.53
CA GLU A 391 29.49 -3.52 -30.51
C GLU A 391 29.20 -4.94 -30.04
N LEU A 392 27.94 -5.25 -29.74
CA LEU A 392 27.50 -6.60 -29.36
C LEU A 392 27.87 -7.63 -30.45
N LEU A 393 27.58 -7.35 -31.72
CA LEU A 393 27.86 -8.28 -32.82
C LEU A 393 29.36 -8.41 -33.15
N ARG A 394 30.16 -7.37 -32.91
CA ARG A 394 31.64 -7.47 -33.03
C ARG A 394 32.21 -8.46 -32.03
N SER A 395 31.69 -8.50 -30.80
CA SER A 395 32.17 -9.42 -29.75
C SER A 395 32.02 -10.91 -30.15
N ILE A 396 31.03 -11.23 -30.97
CA ILE A 396 30.79 -12.57 -31.52
C ILE A 396 31.86 -12.96 -32.54
N SER A 397 32.28 -11.99 -33.37
CA SER A 397 33.22 -12.21 -34.48
C SER A 397 34.67 -12.40 -34.02
N ALA A 398 35.00 -11.99 -32.80
CA ALA A 398 36.36 -11.96 -32.26
C ALA A 398 36.80 -13.24 -31.53
N ARG A 399 35.92 -14.22 -31.29
CA ARG A 399 36.31 -15.50 -30.68
C ARG A 399 36.91 -16.45 -31.73
N PRO A 400 38.20 -16.80 -31.66
CA PRO A 400 38.75 -17.88 -32.48
C PRO A 400 38.12 -19.21 -32.04
N ARG A 401 37.96 -20.13 -33.00
CA ARG A 401 37.40 -21.47 -32.79
C ARG A 401 38.22 -22.31 -31.82
#